data_AF-A0A0V0QCY5-F1
#
_entry.id   AF-A0A0V0QCY5-F1
#
_cell.length_a   1.000
_cell.length_b   1.000
_cell.length_c   1.000
_cell.angle_alpha   90.00
_cell.angle_beta   90.00
_cell.angle_gamma   90.00
#
_symmetry.space_group_name_H-M   'P 1'
#
loop_
_entity.id
_entity.type
_entity.pdbx_description
1 polymer ?
#
loop_
_entity_poly.entity_id
_entity_poly.type
_entity_poly.pdbx_seq_one_letter_code
_entity_poly.pdbx_strand_id
1 'polypeptide(L)'
;MGNSQTTNEPDFPINKYLRDGLRREEVIGLWNVFESFGPQKGVIQVSQLKKRYQDSYDKTTFDQKLKNMETLDFDQFFQVMSEDIIDKKKKYGDVDFDYNPHENAQCIFCPSFQGNQQQN
;
A
#
# COMPACT_ATOMS: atom_id res chain seq x y z
N MET A 1 15.00 -36.26 -6.84
CA MET A 1 14.34 -35.73 -5.63
C MET A 1 15.26 -34.68 -5.04
N GLY A 2 14.79 -33.44 -4.89
CA GLY A 2 15.58 -32.34 -4.32
C GLY A 2 14.94 -31.01 -4.66
N ASN A 3 14.12 -30.50 -3.74
CA ASN A 3 13.19 -29.38 -3.84
C ASN A 3 13.77 -28.11 -4.47
N SER A 4 13.05 -27.60 -5.48
CA SER A 4 13.03 -26.18 -5.84
C SER A 4 12.33 -25.41 -4.72
N GLN A 5 13.10 -24.82 -3.80
CA GLN A 5 12.65 -23.63 -3.10
C GLN A 5 13.22 -22.42 -3.84
N THR A 6 12.68 -22.18 -5.04
CA THR A 6 12.71 -20.83 -5.60
C THR A 6 11.77 -20.04 -4.71
N THR A 7 12.33 -19.36 -3.72
CA THR A 7 11.63 -18.23 -3.09
C THR A 7 11.26 -17.34 -4.26
N ASN A 8 9.99 -17.33 -4.64
CA ASN A 8 9.44 -16.42 -5.63
C ASN A 8 9.57 -15.02 -5.02
N GLU A 9 10.78 -14.45 -5.00
CA GLU A 9 10.90 -13.01 -5.06
C GLU A 9 10.13 -12.64 -6.33
N PRO A 10 9.06 -11.82 -6.22
CA PRO A 10 8.48 -11.26 -7.41
C PRO A 10 9.63 -10.63 -8.22
N ASP A 11 9.58 -10.68 -9.54
CA ASP A 11 10.51 -9.98 -10.46
C ASP A 11 10.29 -8.45 -10.37
N PHE A 12 10.22 -7.98 -9.13
CA PHE A 12 9.86 -6.69 -8.66
C PHE A 12 11.16 -6.07 -8.17
N PRO A 13 11.64 -4.98 -8.80
CA PRO A 13 12.92 -4.38 -8.48
C PRO A 13 12.82 -3.59 -7.17
N ILE A 14 12.66 -4.29 -6.04
CA ILE A 14 12.43 -3.72 -4.71
C ILE A 14 13.46 -2.66 -4.34
N ASN A 15 14.72 -2.88 -4.75
CA ASN A 15 15.84 -1.97 -4.51
C ASN A 15 15.65 -0.58 -5.14
N LYS A 16 14.83 -0.46 -6.21
CA LYS A 16 14.46 0.84 -6.82
C LYS A 16 13.58 1.68 -5.89
N TYR A 17 12.83 1.03 -5.00
CA TYR A 17 11.77 1.64 -4.19
C TYR A 17 12.12 1.76 -2.70
N LEU A 18 13.23 1.17 -2.28
CA LEU A 18 13.79 1.40 -0.95
C LEU A 18 14.27 2.85 -0.85
N ARG A 19 13.77 3.58 0.15
CA ARG A 19 14.14 4.97 0.44
C ARG A 19 13.94 5.28 1.91
N ASP A 20 14.59 6.33 2.38
CA ASP A 20 14.49 6.76 3.78
C ASP A 20 13.03 7.01 4.20
N GLY A 21 12.66 6.47 5.35
CA GLY A 21 11.29 6.54 5.89
C GLY A 21 10.39 5.37 5.49
N LEU A 22 10.86 4.44 4.65
CA LEU A 22 10.15 3.20 4.30
C LEU A 22 10.98 1.97 4.62
N ARG A 23 10.34 0.98 5.24
CA ARG A 23 10.89 -0.35 5.49
C ARG A 23 10.61 -1.23 4.27
N ARG A 24 11.41 -2.29 4.12
CA ARG A 24 11.30 -3.23 2.99
C ARG A 24 9.91 -3.86 2.92
N GLU A 25 9.34 -4.18 4.08
CA GLU A 25 8.03 -4.79 4.24
C GLU A 25 6.92 -3.87 3.71
N GLU A 26 7.06 -2.56 3.88
CA GLU A 26 6.08 -1.57 3.40
C GLU A 26 6.10 -1.48 1.88
N VAL A 27 7.29 -1.55 1.28
CA VAL A 27 7.44 -1.59 -0.18
C VAL A 27 6.79 -2.86 -0.75
N ILE A 28 6.99 -4.01 -0.11
CA ILE A 28 6.34 -5.27 -0.49
C ILE A 28 4.82 -5.18 -0.29
N GLY A 29 4.37 -4.58 0.81
CA GLY A 29 2.96 -4.35 1.09
C GLY A 29 2.29 -3.51 0.01
N LEU A 30 2.92 -2.41 -0.40
CA LEU A 30 2.45 -1.57 -1.51
C LEU A 30 2.40 -2.34 -2.83
N TRP A 31 3.41 -3.17 -3.12
CA TRP A 31 3.40 -4.02 -4.30
C TRP A 31 2.23 -5.02 -4.28
N ASN A 32 2.03 -5.71 -3.17
CA ASN A 32 0.93 -6.66 -3.03
C ASN A 32 -0.44 -5.99 -3.15
N VAL A 33 -0.59 -4.77 -2.60
CA VAL A 33 -1.80 -3.97 -2.77
C VAL A 33 -2.01 -3.63 -4.25
N PHE A 34 -0.98 -3.18 -4.96
CA PHE A 34 -1.07 -2.87 -6.39
C PHE A 34 -1.48 -4.10 -7.21
N GLU A 35 -0.84 -5.24 -6.98
CA GLU A 35 -1.18 -6.52 -7.62
C GLU A 35 -2.61 -6.97 -7.30
N SER A 36 -3.12 -6.69 -6.09
CA SER A 36 -4.49 -7.04 -5.70
C SER A 36 -5.58 -6.33 -6.52
N PHE A 37 -5.25 -5.20 -7.16
CA PHE A 37 -6.15 -4.53 -8.09
C PHE A 37 -6.23 -5.22 -9.47
N GLY A 38 -5.34 -6.19 -9.73
CA GLY A 38 -5.28 -6.89 -11.01
C GLY A 38 -4.87 -5.97 -12.15
N PRO A 39 -3.66 -5.36 -12.10
CA PRO A 39 -3.20 -4.41 -13.12
C PRO A 39 -3.24 -5.05 -14.51
N GLN A 40 -3.84 -4.34 -15.47
CA GLN A 40 -3.85 -4.76 -16.87
C GLN A 40 -2.75 -4.00 -17.61
N LYS A 41 -1.81 -4.73 -18.21
CA LYS A 41 -0.62 -4.14 -18.88
C LYS A 41 0.23 -3.26 -17.94
N GLY A 42 0.30 -3.63 -16.65
CA GLY A 42 1.10 -2.92 -15.65
C GLY A 42 0.47 -1.63 -15.12
N VAL A 43 -0.81 -1.38 -15.40
CA VAL A 43 -1.55 -0.22 -14.86
C VAL A 43 -2.86 -0.63 -14.20
N ILE A 44 -3.27 0.12 -13.18
CA ILE A 44 -4.57 0.02 -12.51
C ILE A 44 -5.45 1.21 -12.87
N GLN A 45 -6.77 1.02 -12.78
CA GLN A 45 -7.73 2.10 -12.98
C GLN A 45 -7.82 2.96 -11.72
N VAL A 46 -7.69 4.28 -11.85
CA VAL A 46 -7.81 5.22 -10.72
C VAL A 46 -9.19 5.13 -10.07
N SER A 47 -10.23 4.80 -10.85
CA SER A 47 -11.57 4.58 -10.32
C SER A 47 -11.65 3.43 -9.31
N GLN A 48 -10.91 2.33 -9.54
CA GLN A 48 -10.83 1.21 -8.59
C GLN A 48 -10.10 1.61 -7.31
N LEU A 49 -9.02 2.39 -7.46
CA LEU A 49 -8.29 2.94 -6.34
C LEU A 49 -9.18 3.86 -5.50
N LYS A 50 -9.86 4.83 -6.12
CA LYS A 50 -10.81 5.74 -5.46
C LYS A 50 -11.93 4.98 -4.75
N LYS A 51 -12.46 3.92 -5.36
CA LYS A 51 -13.47 3.05 -4.75
C LYS A 51 -12.92 2.33 -3.51
N ARG A 52 -11.66 1.89 -3.54
CA ARG A 52 -10.99 1.25 -2.40
C ARG A 52 -10.82 2.20 -1.21
N TYR A 53 -10.50 3.45 -1.48
CA TYR A 53 -10.23 4.49 -0.48
C TYR A 53 -11.44 5.40 -0.19
N GLN A 54 -12.63 5.05 -0.70
CA GLN A 54 -13.83 5.88 -0.54
C GLN A 54 -14.22 6.08 0.92
N ASP A 55 -13.88 5.12 1.79
CA ASP A 55 -14.20 5.13 3.22
C ASP A 55 -12.97 5.54 4.07
N SER A 56 -11.87 5.92 3.42
CA SER A 56 -10.65 6.33 4.12
C SER A 56 -10.75 7.79 4.56
N TYR A 57 -10.16 8.10 5.72
CA TYR A 57 -10.08 9.48 6.24
C TYR A 57 -9.41 10.44 5.25
N ASP A 58 -8.49 9.95 4.43
CA ASP A 58 -7.69 10.73 3.48
C ASP A 58 -8.28 10.78 2.07
N LYS A 59 -9.53 10.32 1.88
CA LYS A 59 -10.21 10.28 0.57
C LYS A 59 -10.07 11.59 -0.20
N THR A 60 -10.32 12.74 0.44
CA THR A 60 -10.26 14.06 -0.20
C THR A 60 -8.88 14.37 -0.74
N THR A 61 -7.83 14.04 0.01
CA THR A 61 -6.43 14.21 -0.38
C THR A 61 -6.08 13.30 -1.55
N PHE A 62 -6.49 12.02 -1.49
CA PHE A 62 -6.30 11.07 -2.58
C PHE A 62 -7.04 11.50 -3.85
N ASP A 63 -8.29 11.95 -3.75
CA ASP A 63 -9.06 12.43 -4.88
C ASP A 63 -8.43 13.65 -5.55
N GLN A 64 -7.80 14.54 -4.77
CA GLN A 64 -7.07 15.67 -5.30
C GLN A 64 -5.77 15.24 -6.00
N LYS A 65 -4.97 14.37 -5.36
CA LYS A 65 -3.73 13.83 -5.96
C LYS A 65 -4.00 13.08 -7.26
N LEU A 66 -5.16 12.41 -7.35
CA LEU A 66 -5.56 11.57 -8.47
C LEU A 66 -6.62 12.23 -9.39
N LYS A 67 -6.81 13.55 -9.30
CA LYS A 67 -7.93 14.23 -9.97
C LYS A 67 -7.89 14.12 -11.50
N ASN A 68 -6.69 14.18 -12.07
CA ASN A 68 -6.47 14.21 -13.52
C ASN A 68 -5.88 12.92 -14.08
N MET A 69 -5.92 11.83 -13.30
CA MET A 69 -5.36 10.54 -13.68
C MET A 69 -6.48 9.54 -13.93
N GLU A 70 -6.44 8.85 -15.07
CA GLU A 70 -7.38 7.76 -15.39
C GLU A 70 -6.81 6.41 -14.96
N THR A 71 -5.52 6.21 -15.17
CA THR A 71 -4.78 5.00 -14.79
C THR A 71 -3.50 5.35 -14.05
N LEU A 72 -3.00 4.39 -13.27
CA LEU A 72 -1.72 4.47 -12.57
C LEU A 72 -0.89 3.24 -12.85
N ASP A 73 0.38 3.42 -13.22
CA ASP A 73 1.37 2.36 -13.11
C ASP A 73 1.84 2.19 -11.65
N PHE A 74 2.69 1.20 -11.40
CA PHE A 74 3.21 0.98 -10.06
C PHE A 74 4.10 2.14 -9.57
N ASP A 75 4.86 2.78 -10.44
CA ASP A 75 5.74 3.90 -10.05
C ASP A 75 4.90 5.07 -9.50
N GLN A 76 3.83 5.43 -10.22
CA GLN A 76 2.89 6.49 -9.84
C GLN A 76 2.10 6.10 -8.59
N PHE A 77 1.59 4.87 -8.52
CA PHE A 77 0.91 4.34 -7.34
C PHE A 77 1.83 4.40 -6.12
N PHE A 78 3.06 3.87 -6.26
CA PHE A 78 4.05 3.86 -5.21
C PHE A 78 4.32 5.27 -4.73
N GLN A 79 4.61 6.23 -5.63
CA GLN A 79 4.89 7.61 -5.26
C GLN A 79 3.80 8.22 -4.38
N VAL A 80 2.53 8.12 -4.80
CA VAL A 80 1.40 8.70 -4.06
C VAL A 80 1.26 8.08 -2.67
N MET A 81 1.35 6.75 -2.59
CA MET A 81 1.12 5.97 -1.38
C MET A 81 2.27 6.10 -0.37
N SER A 82 3.49 6.06 -0.87
CA SER A 82 4.71 6.13 -0.09
C SER A 82 4.93 7.52 0.52
N GLU A 83 4.48 8.59 -0.15
CA GLU A 83 4.45 9.94 0.43
C GLU A 83 3.48 10.01 1.63
N ASP A 84 2.30 9.40 1.50
CA ASP A 84 1.28 9.37 2.55
C ASP A 84 1.77 8.61 3.79
N ILE A 85 2.43 7.47 3.59
CA ILE A 85 3.07 6.69 4.66
C ILE A 85 4.11 7.52 5.42
N ILE A 86 5.02 8.16 4.69
CA ILE A 86 6.10 8.97 5.30
C ILE A 86 5.50 10.16 6.06
N ASP A 87 4.49 10.84 5.51
CA ASP A 87 3.85 11.96 6.18
C ASP A 87 3.13 11.53 7.47
N LYS A 88 2.42 10.40 7.43
CA LYS A 88 1.78 9.82 8.61
C LYS A 88 2.79 9.40 9.68
N LYS A 89 3.91 8.80 9.29
CA LYS A 89 4.99 8.49 10.24
C LYS A 89 5.59 9.73 10.90
N LYS A 90 5.77 10.80 10.13
CA LYS A 90 6.22 12.08 10.67
C LYS A 90 5.21 12.69 11.64
N LYS A 91 3.91 12.57 11.33
CA LYS A 91 2.83 13.19 12.10
C LYS A 91 2.45 12.42 13.37
N TYR A 92 2.44 11.10 13.32
CA TYR A 92 1.93 10.24 14.40
C TYR A 92 3.02 9.38 15.08
N GLY A 93 4.28 9.45 14.63
CA GLY A 93 5.35 8.57 15.08
C GLY A 93 5.43 7.29 14.23
N ASP A 94 6.29 6.35 14.62
CA ASP A 94 6.55 5.12 13.85
C ASP A 94 5.31 4.19 13.91
N VAL A 95 4.32 4.49 13.09
CA VAL A 95 3.08 3.73 12.94
C VAL A 95 3.33 2.55 12.01
N ASP A 96 2.99 1.35 12.48
CA ASP A 96 2.99 0.14 11.64
C ASP A 96 1.67 0.06 10.86
N PHE A 97 1.79 -0.12 9.55
CA PHE A 97 0.67 -0.25 8.64
C PHE A 97 0.37 -1.72 8.38
N ASP A 98 -0.90 -2.09 8.45
CA ASP A 98 -1.33 -3.44 8.13
C ASP A 98 -1.51 -3.58 6.61
N TYR A 99 -0.62 -4.35 5.98
CA TYR A 99 -0.63 -4.63 4.55
C TYR A 99 -1.25 -5.99 4.22
N ASN A 100 -1.95 -6.61 5.18
CA ASN A 100 -2.47 -7.96 5.01
C ASN A 100 -3.63 -7.98 3.98
N PRO A 101 -3.49 -8.68 2.84
CA PRO A 101 -4.51 -8.67 1.79
C PRO A 101 -5.77 -9.47 2.14
N HIS A 102 -5.73 -10.31 3.19
CA HIS A 102 -6.78 -11.26 3.54
C HIS A 102 -7.72 -10.84 4.69
N GLU A 103 -7.32 -9.90 5.55
CA GLU A 103 -8.13 -9.44 6.68
C GLU A 103 -8.44 -7.95 6.51
N ASN A 104 -9.71 -7.61 6.32
CA ASN A 104 -10.19 -6.22 6.30
C ASN A 104 -9.38 -5.28 5.40
N ALA A 105 -9.27 -5.71 4.15
CA ALA A 105 -8.92 -4.92 2.98
C ALA A 105 -9.43 -3.45 3.07
N GLN A 106 -10.55 -3.13 3.70
CA GLN A 106 -11.16 -1.79 3.72
C GLN A 106 -10.27 -0.64 4.22
N CYS A 107 -9.14 -0.88 4.89
CA CYS A 107 -8.31 0.21 5.43
C CYS A 107 -6.81 -0.11 5.45
N ILE A 108 -6.13 0.13 4.32
CA ILE A 108 -4.65 -0.01 4.18
C ILE A 108 -3.87 0.94 5.12
N PHE A 109 -4.55 1.95 5.67
CA PHE A 109 -3.97 2.98 6.54
C PHE A 109 -4.69 3.12 7.87
N CYS A 110 -5.27 2.04 8.38
CA CYS A 110 -5.78 2.10 9.74
C CYS A 110 -4.57 2.08 10.68
N PRO A 111 -4.37 3.13 11.52
CA PRO A 111 -3.44 2.98 12.62
C PRO A 111 -3.91 1.76 13.40
N SER A 112 -3.03 0.78 13.58
CA SER A 112 -3.28 -0.28 14.54
C SER A 112 -3.36 0.41 15.90
N PHE A 113 -4.57 0.79 16.32
CA PHE A 113 -4.81 0.98 17.74
C PHE A 113 -4.57 -0.40 18.34
N GLN A 114 -3.39 -0.61 18.93
CA GLN A 114 -3.25 -1.52 20.06
C GLN A 114 -4.09 -0.95 21.21
N GLY A 115 -5.40 -0.86 21.00
CA GLY A 115 -6.35 -0.81 22.09
C GLY A 115 -6.21 -2.16 22.76
N ASN A 116 -5.64 -2.15 23.96
CA ASN A 116 -5.77 -3.23 24.94
C ASN A 116 -7.13 -3.90 24.76
N GLN A 117 -7.16 -5.09 24.18
CA GLN A 117 -8.27 -6.00 24.41
C GLN A 117 -8.11 -6.51 25.84
N GLN A 118 -8.43 -5.64 26.80
CA GLN A 118 -9.07 -6.08 28.02
C GLN A 118 -10.44 -6.61 27.60
N GLN A 119 -10.56 -7.92 27.47
CA GLN A 119 -11.85 -8.59 27.58
C GLN A 119 -11.68 -9.71 28.60
N ASN A 120 -12.15 -9.36 29.81
CA ASN A 120 -12.79 -10.17 30.84
C ASN A 120 -12.59 -11.70 30.81
#